data_AF-A0A1F9B9E7-F1
#
_entry.id   AF-A0A1F9B9E7-F1
#
_cell.length_a   1.000
_cell.length_b   1.000
_cell.length_c   1.000
_cell.angle_alpha   90.00
_cell.angle_beta   90.00
_cell.angle_gamma   90.00
#
_symmetry.space_group_name_H-M   'P 1'
#
loop_
_entity.id
_entity.type
_entity.pdbx_description
1 polymer ?
#
loop_
_entity_poly.entity_id
_entity_poly.type
_entity_poly.pdbx_seq_one_letter_code
_entity_poly.pdbx_strand_id
1 'polypeptide(L)' 'MNFKIILVIILVCLSLIFVVQNIDVVGVSFLFWEVSMSRAALIFVSLLIGFIIGWLLHSYFSYLRDKRVSLDIDA' A
#
# COMPACT_ATOMS: atom_id res chain seq x y z
N MET A 1 5.13 -23.17 23.69
CA MET A 1 5.31 -22.46 22.40
C MET A 1 4.97 -21.00 22.60
N ASN A 2 5.82 -20.08 22.12
CA ASN A 2 5.57 -18.65 22.26
C ASN A 2 4.29 -18.29 21.50
N PHE A 3 3.28 -17.78 22.20
CA PHE A 3 1.97 -17.41 21.64
C PHE A 3 2.10 -16.49 20.41
N LYS A 4 3.16 -15.66 20.38
CA LYS A 4 3.57 -14.84 19.24
C LYS A 4 3.79 -15.65 17.95
N ILE A 5 4.45 -16.81 18.04
CA ILE A 5 4.74 -17.69 16.89
C ILE A 5 3.45 -18.34 16.38
N ILE A 6 2.56 -18.75 17.28
CA ILE A 6 1.25 -19.32 16.91
C ILE A 6 0.41 -18.28 16.17
N LEU A 7 0.39 -17.03 16.66
CA LEU A 7 -0.34 -15.93 16.03
C LEU A 7 0.22 -15.62 14.63
N VAL A 8 1.55 -15.60 14.47
CA VAL A 8 2.20 -15.41 13.16
C VAL A 8 1.86 -16.55 12.19
N ILE A 9 1.89 -17.81 12.64
CA ILE A 9 1.53 -18.96 11.80
C ILE A 9 0.08 -18.88 11.34
N ILE A 10 -0.84 -18.52 12.24
CA ILE A 10 -2.26 -18.33 11.91
C ILE A 10 -2.42 -17.23 10.85
N LEU A 11 -1.73 -16.10 11.03
CA LEU A 11 -1.80 -14.97 10.10
C LEU A 11 -1.26 -15.33 8.71
N VAL A 12 -0.18 -16.10 8.64
CA VAL A 12 0.41 -16.60 7.38
C VAL A 12 -0.54 -17.56 6.68
N CYS A 13 -1.11 -18.52 7.41
CA CYS A 13 -2.10 -19.45 6.84
C CYS A 13 -3.33 -18.71 6.33
N LEU A 14 -3.85 -17.73 7.07
CA LEU A 14 -5.02 -16.94 6.67
C LEU A 14 -4.74 -16.11 5.40
N SER A 15 -3.54 -15.53 5.30
CA SER A 15 -3.09 -14.78 4.12
C SER A 15 -2.98 -15.68 2.87
N LEU A 16 -2.40 -16.88 3.03
CA LEU A 16 -2.32 -17.86 1.94
C LEU A 16 -3.71 -18.30 1.46
N ILE A 17 -4.62 -18.58 2.40
CA ILE A 17 -6.01 -18.94 2.09
C ILE A 17 -6.72 -17.79 1.38
N PHE A 18 -6.51 -16.55 1.83
CA PHE A 18 -7.08 -15.37 1.19
C PHE A 18 -6.58 -15.22 -0.26
N VAL A 19 -5.29 -15.38 -0.51
CA VAL A 19 -4.73 -15.34 -1.87
C VAL A 19 -5.34 -16.43 -2.75
N VAL A 20 -5.37 -17.66 -2.27
CA VAL A 20 -5.89 -18.82 -3.03
C VAL A 20 -7.40 -18.71 -3.30
N GLN A 21 -8.18 -18.25 -2.32
CA GLN A 21 -9.63 -18.06 -2.51
C GLN A 21 -9.94 -16.89 -3.45
N ASN A 22 -9.08 -15.88 -3.50
CA ASN A 22 -9.24 -14.73 -4.38
C ASN A 22 -8.47 -14.88 -5.70
N ILE A 23 -8.13 -16.11 -6.11
CA ILE A 23 -7.44 -16.40 -7.40
C ILE A 23 -8.30 -16.07 -8.63
N ASP A 24 -9.56 -15.66 -8.46
CA ASP A 24 -10.41 -15.19 -9.58
C ASP A 24 -9.73 -14.05 -10.36
N VAL A 25 -9.23 -14.44 -11.54
CA VAL A 25 -8.50 -13.60 -12.48
C VAL A 25 -9.50 -12.65 -13.10
N VAL A 26 -9.39 -11.36 -12.79
CA VAL A 26 -10.12 -10.33 -13.54
C VAL A 26 -9.14 -9.68 -14.48
N GLY A 27 -9.39 -9.85 -15.77
CA GLY A 27 -8.70 -9.09 -16.80
C GLY A 27 -9.09 -7.62 -16.66
N VAL A 28 -8.13 -6.77 -16.31
CA VAL A 28 -8.29 -5.33 -16.38
C VAL A 28 -7.53 -4.85 -17.61
N SER A 29 -8.29 -4.31 -18.57
CA SER A 29 -7.74 -3.66 -19.76
C SER A 29 -7.57 -2.16 -19.48
N PHE A 30 -6.32 -1.67 -19.50
CA PHE A 30 -5.99 -0.27 -19.35
C PHE A 30 -5.34 0.27 -20.63
N LEU A 31 -6.10 1.05 -21.40
CA LEU A 31 -5.73 1.56 -22.75
C LEU A 31 -5.26 0.47 -23.73
N PHE A 32 -3.96 0.14 -23.75
CA PHE A 32 -3.35 -0.88 -24.62
C PHE A 32 -2.73 -2.05 -23.83
N TRP A 33 -2.86 -2.03 -22.50
CA TRP A 33 -2.26 -3.03 -21.63
C TRP A 33 -3.34 -3.89 -21.00
N GLU A 34 -3.28 -5.19 -21.25
CA GLU A 34 -4.13 -6.17 -20.57
C GLU A 34 -3.34 -6.78 -19.41
N VAL A 35 -3.85 -6.60 -18.20
CA VAL A 35 -3.25 -7.15 -16.98
C VAL A 35 -4.26 -8.07 -16.31
N SER A 36 -3.92 -9.34 -16.25
CA SER A 36 -4.72 -10.39 -15.62
C SER A 36 -4.19 -10.64 -14.21
N MET A 37 -4.88 -10.13 -13.18
CA MET A 37 -4.52 -10.32 -11.77
C MET A 37 -5.78 -10.57 -10.93
N SER A 38 -5.62 -11.07 -9.71
CA SER A 38 -6.75 -11.19 -8.78
C SER A 38 -7.30 -9.82 -8.40
N ARG A 39 -8.62 -9.72 -8.24
CA ARG A 39 -9.31 -8.49 -7.79
C ARG A 39 -8.70 -7.94 -6.49
N ALA A 40 -8.41 -8.85 -5.56
CA ALA A 40 -7.82 -8.52 -4.27
C ALA A 40 -6.41 -7.91 -4.39
N ALA A 41 -5.55 -8.48 -5.25
CA ALA A 41 -4.22 -7.92 -5.51
C ALA A 41 -4.31 -6.54 -6.14
N LEU A 42 -5.28 -6.33 -7.04
CA LEU A 42 -5.49 -5.04 -7.70
C LEU A 42 -5.90 -3.95 -6.70
N ILE A 43 -6.87 -4.25 -5.82
CA ILE A 43 -7.30 -3.33 -4.75
C ILE A 43 -6.13 -3.04 -3.80
N PHE A 44 -5.38 -4.08 -3.41
CA PHE A 44 -4.25 -3.93 -2.50
C PHE A 44 -3.15 -3.04 -3.11
N VAL A 45 -2.75 -3.28 -4.36
CA VAL A 45 -1.75 -2.48 -5.06
C VAL A 45 -2.23 -1.04 -5.24
N SER A 46 -3.48 -0.83 -5.62
CA SER A 46 -4.05 0.53 -5.74
C SER A 46 -4.00 1.30 -4.42
N LEU A 47 -4.33 0.64 -3.31
CA LEU A 47 -4.30 1.24 -1.98
C LEU A 47 -2.87 1.54 -1.55
N LEU A 48 -1.93 0.63 -1.83
CA LEU A 48 -0.51 0.79 -1.52
C LEU A 48 0.11 1.97 -2.29
N ILE A 49 -0.21 2.10 -3.59
CA ILE A 49 0.22 3.24 -4.41
C ILE A 49 -0.34 4.55 -3.85
N GLY A 50 -1.65 4.59 -3.55
CA GLY A 50 -2.29 5.77 -2.97
C GLY A 50 -1.67 6.17 -1.62
N PHE A 51 -1.37 5.18 -0.77
CA PHE A 51 -0.71 5.40 0.52
C PHE A 51 0.71 5.95 0.36
N ILE A 52 1.52 5.38 -0.54
CA ILE A 52 2.88 5.86 -0.81
C ILE A 52 2.86 7.30 -1.34
N ILE A 53 1.97 7.61 -2.30
CA ILE A 53 1.84 8.97 -2.83
C ILE A 53 1.42 9.94 -1.73
N GLY A 54 0.41 9.59 -0.93
CA GLY A 54 -0.04 10.43 0.18
C GLY A 54 1.06 10.67 1.19
N TRP A 55 1.86 9.65 1.51
CA TRP A 55 2.97 9.79 2.45
C TRP A 55 4.10 10.67 1.91
N LEU A 56 4.51 10.46 0.66
CA LEU A 56 5.52 11.29 0.00
C LEU A 56 5.08 12.75 -0.11
N LEU A 57 3.81 12.98 -0.45
CA LEU A 57 3.26 14.32 -0.57
C LEU A 57 3.19 15.03 0.79
N HIS A 58 2.80 14.32 1.85
CA HIS A 58 2.82 14.84 3.21
C HIS A 58 4.24 15.20 3.66
N SER A 59 5.21 14.33 3.38
CA SER A 59 6.63 14.58 3.66
C SER A 59 7.14 15.82 2.92
N TYR A 60 6.83 15.95 1.62
CA TYR A 60 7.21 17.10 0.81
C TYR A 60 6.60 18.42 1.33
N PHE A 61 5.30 18.42 1.67
CA PHE A 61 4.66 19.61 2.23
C PHE A 61 5.18 19.96 3.62
N SER A 62 5.52 18.97 4.46
CA SER A 62 6.11 19.25 5.77
C SER A 62 7.50 19.88 5.64
N TYR A 63 8.31 19.41 4.69
CA TYR A 63 9.61 20.00 4.39
C TYR A 63 9.51 21.46 3.92
N LEU A 64 8.54 21.76 3.06
CA LEU A 64 8.30 23.13 2.59
C LEU A 64 7.81 24.06 3.70
N ARG A 65 7.06 23.54 4.68
CA ARG A 65 6.58 24.32 5.83
C ARG A 65 7.72 24.70 6.77
N ASP A 66 8.63 23.77 7.07
CA ASP A 66 9.80 24.04 7.92
C ASP A 66 10.72 25.10 7.30
N LYS A 67 10.98 25.00 5.99
CA LYS A 67 11.81 25.99 5.28
C LYS A 67 11.18 27.39 5.25
N ARG A 68 9.84 27.49 5.25
CA ARG A 68 9.14 28.78 5.30
C ARG A 68 9.19 29.40 6.69
N VAL A 69 9.09 28.59 7.74
CA VAL A 69 9.17 29.04 9.14
C VAL A 69 10.57 29.56 9.47
N SER A 70 11.65 28.89 9.01
CA SER A 70 13.02 29.37 9.28
C SER A 70 13.32 30.74 8.66
N LEU A 71 12.81 31.02 7.45
CA LEU A 71 13.02 32.31 6.78
C LEU A 71 12.27 33.48 7.44
N ASP A 72 11.21 33.22 8.20
CA ASP A 72 10.43 34.23 8.92
C ASP A 72 11.06 34.59 10.28
N ILE A 73 11.83 33.67 10.88
CA ILE A 73 12.57 33.90 12.13
C ILE A 73 13.83 34.75 11.90
N ASP A 74 14.41 34.69 10.70
CA ASP A 74 15.63 35.40 10.32
C ASP A 74 15.38 36.80 9.71
N ALA A 75 14.11 37.21 9.54
CA ALA A 75 13.68 38.48 8.94
C ALA A 75 13.23 39.52 9.97
#